data_AF-A0A3B1BK05-F1
#
_entry.id   AF-A0A3B1BK05-F1
#
_cell.length_a   1.000
_cell.length_b   1.000
_cell.length_c   1.000
_cell.angle_alpha   90.00
_cell.angle_beta   90.00
_cell.angle_gamma   90.00
#
_symmetry.space_group_name_H-M   'P 1'
#
loop_
_entity.id
_entity.type
_entity.pdbx_description
1 polymer ?
#
loop_
_entity_poly.entity_id
_entity_poly.type
_entity_poly.pdbx_seq_one_letter_code
_entity_poly.pdbx_strand_id
1 'polypeptide(L)'
;MTLDGLAAELEAHFGRKGSPKKSTYKVNLCRYADDFVITGISKMFLEHEVKPVIERFLAKRGLELSVEKTRITSIEEGFDFLGWNFRKYQGTLLIKPSKASIKSVLEKVREIVNANKTARQDSLIHLLNPVLRGWANYHRVAVAKKAFNTVDHQVWKLLWYWAKRRHPKKRWSWIKNRYYHRIGGRQGVFASETQRLILLGQTPIVRHTKIRGDANPFDLAQRAYFNERRCRILGRTLSRRRRLHYHWKMQEGRCLICLQPFSTDEEWYRPNPVVKGPSNEGTLTSLPLVHANCYQQWLCQQESESNR
;
A
#
# COMPACT_ATOMS: atom_id res chain seq x y z
N MET A 1 4.20 -4.23 -25.55
CA MET A 1 4.07 -2.81 -25.17
C MET A 1 5.14 -2.00 -25.90
N THR A 2 4.86 -0.73 -26.22
CA THR A 2 5.74 0.14 -27.02
C THR A 2 7.15 0.35 -26.43
N LEU A 3 7.30 0.33 -25.10
CA LEU A 3 8.60 0.51 -24.44
C LEU A 3 9.33 -0.81 -24.12
N ASP A 4 8.81 -1.95 -24.54
CA ASP A 4 9.48 -3.23 -24.34
C ASP A 4 10.75 -3.31 -25.19
N GLY A 5 11.85 -3.73 -24.57
CA GLY A 5 13.19 -3.77 -25.19
C GLY A 5 14.10 -2.60 -24.82
N LEU A 6 13.58 -1.50 -24.24
CA LEU A 6 14.42 -0.35 -23.85
C LEU A 6 15.50 -0.74 -22.83
N ALA A 7 15.16 -1.64 -21.89
CA ALA A 7 16.13 -2.18 -20.93
C ALA A 7 17.26 -2.95 -21.64
N ALA A 8 16.93 -3.77 -22.64
CA ALA A 8 17.91 -4.56 -23.38
C ALA A 8 18.83 -3.66 -24.23
N GLU A 9 18.27 -2.62 -24.85
CA GLU A 9 19.04 -1.62 -25.61
C GLU A 9 20.06 -0.92 -24.70
N LEU A 10 19.63 -0.44 -23.53
CA LEU A 10 20.52 0.20 -22.56
C LEU A 10 21.58 -0.76 -22.03
N GLU A 11 21.24 -2.04 -21.82
CA GLU A 11 22.21 -3.05 -21.39
C GLU A 11 23.22 -3.43 -22.48
N ALA A 12 22.84 -3.36 -23.76
CA ALA A 12 23.76 -3.56 -24.88
C ALA A 12 24.80 -2.43 -24.96
N HIS A 13 24.38 -1.18 -24.76
CA HIS A 13 25.27 -0.01 -24.81
C HIS A 13 26.10 0.18 -23.54
N PHE A 14 25.49 0.04 -22.35
CA PHE A 14 26.09 0.43 -21.07
C PHE A 14 26.42 -0.74 -20.14
N GLY A 15 26.14 -1.97 -20.57
CA GLY A 15 26.50 -3.21 -19.89
C GLY A 15 25.37 -3.85 -19.07
N ARG A 16 25.36 -5.18 -19.06
CA ARG A 16 24.41 -6.00 -18.31
C ARG A 16 24.64 -5.94 -16.80
N LYS A 17 23.62 -6.35 -16.04
CA LYS A 17 23.70 -6.47 -14.57
C LYS A 17 24.89 -7.34 -14.16
N GLY A 18 25.77 -6.81 -13.31
CA GLY A 18 26.98 -7.50 -12.84
C GLY A 18 28.23 -7.29 -13.71
N SER A 19 28.13 -6.58 -14.83
CA SER A 19 29.30 -6.27 -15.66
C SER A 19 30.12 -5.08 -15.11
N PRO A 20 31.45 -5.03 -15.34
CA PRO A 20 32.28 -3.89 -14.96
C PRO A 20 31.78 -2.58 -15.58
N LYS A 21 31.37 -2.61 -16.86
CA LYS A 21 30.78 -1.46 -17.57
C LYS A 21 29.58 -0.85 -16.83
N LYS A 22 28.69 -1.68 -16.28
CA LYS A 22 27.53 -1.18 -15.52
C LYS A 22 27.93 -0.52 -14.19
N SER A 23 28.98 -1.02 -13.54
CA SER A 23 29.53 -0.40 -12.33
C SER A 23 30.13 0.97 -12.62
N THR A 24 30.78 1.12 -13.78
CA THR A 24 31.36 2.37 -14.26
C THR A 24 30.30 3.41 -14.59
N TYR A 25 29.33 3.09 -15.44
CA TYR A 25 28.34 4.08 -15.93
C TYR A 25 27.12 4.24 -15.03
N LYS A 26 26.85 3.28 -14.13
CA LYS A 26 25.74 3.28 -13.17
C LYS A 26 24.37 3.55 -13.83
N VAL A 27 24.19 3.08 -15.06
CA VAL A 27 22.95 3.21 -15.81
C VAL A 27 21.94 2.17 -15.32
N ASN A 28 20.83 2.66 -14.76
CA ASN A 28 19.71 1.82 -14.33
C ASN A 28 18.42 2.44 -14.85
N LEU A 29 17.54 1.58 -15.39
CA LEU A 29 16.20 1.95 -15.84
C LEU A 29 15.17 1.51 -14.79
N CYS A 30 14.37 2.46 -14.32
CA CYS A 30 13.17 2.21 -13.53
C CYS A 30 11.96 2.67 -14.35
N ARG A 31 11.15 1.73 -14.86
CA ARG A 31 9.96 2.02 -15.67
C ARG A 31 8.68 1.62 -14.95
N TYR A 32 7.65 2.43 -15.09
CA TYR A 32 6.28 2.13 -14.70
C TYR A 32 5.34 2.60 -15.83
N ALA A 33 4.76 1.66 -16.57
CA ALA A 33 4.02 1.94 -17.80
C ALA A 33 4.84 2.80 -18.79
N ASP A 34 4.41 4.04 -19.05
CA ASP A 34 5.02 5.06 -19.89
C ASP A 34 6.04 5.94 -19.16
N ASP A 35 5.88 6.12 -17.84
CA ASP A 35 6.81 6.89 -17.01
C ASP A 35 8.08 6.07 -16.71
N PHE A 36 9.26 6.67 -16.89
CA PHE A 36 10.52 6.04 -16.53
C PHE A 36 11.55 7.04 -16.00
N VAL A 37 12.50 6.51 -15.21
CA VAL A 37 13.65 7.21 -14.67
C VAL A 37 14.89 6.44 -15.02
N ILE A 38 15.91 7.16 -15.50
CA ILE A 38 17.23 6.59 -15.80
C ILE A 38 18.28 7.25 -14.92
N THR A 39 19.09 6.45 -14.24
CA THR A 39 20.23 6.95 -13.45
C THR A 39 21.49 6.99 -14.29
N GLY A 40 22.45 7.83 -13.92
CA GLY A 40 23.77 7.87 -14.55
C GLY A 40 24.78 8.56 -13.63
N ILE A 41 26.05 8.55 -14.03
CA ILE A 41 27.16 9.13 -13.27
C ILE A 41 27.18 10.66 -13.26
N SER A 42 26.77 11.30 -14.36
CA SER A 42 26.84 12.75 -14.52
C SER A 42 25.74 13.26 -15.44
N LYS A 43 25.44 14.56 -15.32
CA LYS A 43 24.48 15.26 -16.17
C LYS A 43 24.89 15.21 -17.65
N MET A 44 26.15 15.57 -17.94
CA MET A 44 26.71 15.54 -19.30
C MET A 44 26.60 14.15 -19.94
N PHE A 45 26.90 13.09 -19.19
CA PHE A 45 26.78 11.72 -19.70
C PHE A 45 25.33 11.35 -20.02
N LEU A 46 24.37 11.74 -19.16
CA LEU A 46 22.96 11.52 -19.43
C LEU A 46 22.47 12.29 -20.67
N GLU A 47 22.95 13.52 -20.86
CA GLU A 47 22.57 14.38 -21.98
C GLU A 47 23.15 13.93 -23.32
N HIS A 48 24.43 13.57 -23.36
CA HIS A 48 25.15 13.30 -24.61
C HIS A 48 25.18 11.82 -25.01
N GLU A 49 25.18 10.90 -24.04
CA GLU A 49 25.29 9.46 -24.35
C GLU A 49 23.94 8.75 -24.21
N VAL A 50 23.24 8.98 -23.11
CA VAL A 50 22.03 8.21 -22.80
C VAL A 50 20.80 8.74 -23.53
N LYS A 51 20.58 10.06 -23.55
CA LYS A 51 19.42 10.68 -24.20
C LYS A 51 19.32 10.36 -25.70
N PRO A 52 20.39 10.43 -26.52
CA PRO A 52 20.31 10.11 -27.94
C PRO A 52 20.03 8.63 -28.23
N VAL A 53 20.45 7.71 -27.34
CA VAL A 53 20.09 6.29 -27.45
C VAL A 53 18.59 6.11 -27.26
N ILE A 54 17.99 6.80 -26.29
CA ILE A 54 16.55 6.73 -26.03
C ILE A 54 15.76 7.35 -27.18
N GLU A 55 16.17 8.52 -27.67
CA GLU A 55 15.50 9.19 -28.80
C GLU A 55 15.50 8.31 -30.05
N ARG A 56 16.64 7.68 -30.39
CA ARG A 56 16.70 6.71 -31.50
C ARG A 56 15.82 5.50 -31.27
N PHE A 57 15.74 4.99 -30.04
CA PHE A 57 14.89 3.84 -29.71
C PHE A 57 13.39 4.17 -29.86
N LEU A 58 12.98 5.37 -29.42
CA LEU A 58 11.61 5.86 -29.50
C LEU A 58 11.20 6.25 -30.93
N ALA A 59 12.10 6.90 -31.67
CA ALA A 59 11.87 7.29 -33.06
C ALA A 59 11.55 6.09 -33.96
N LYS A 60 12.24 4.95 -33.77
CA LYS A 60 11.93 3.68 -34.44
C LYS A 60 10.49 3.18 -34.23
N ARG A 61 9.79 3.71 -33.22
CA ARG A 61 8.43 3.36 -32.82
C ARG A 61 7.44 4.52 -32.98
N GLY A 62 7.86 5.62 -33.63
CA GLY A 62 7.04 6.80 -33.83
C GLY A 62 6.74 7.58 -32.54
N LEU A 63 7.60 7.49 -31.53
CA LEU A 63 7.45 8.19 -30.26
C LEU A 63 8.58 9.21 -30.07
N GLU A 64 8.27 10.29 -29.36
CA GLU A 64 9.21 11.36 -29.04
C GLU A 64 9.22 11.65 -27.54
N LEU A 65 10.34 12.15 -27.03
CA LEU A 65 10.44 12.60 -25.64
C LEU A 65 9.75 13.95 -25.49
N SER A 66 8.84 14.05 -24.53
CA SER A 66 8.26 15.34 -24.15
C SER A 66 9.33 16.21 -23.49
N VAL A 67 9.71 17.31 -24.15
CA VAL A 67 10.70 18.27 -23.65
C VAL A 67 10.30 18.84 -22.30
N GLU A 68 9.01 19.13 -22.10
CA GLU A 68 8.48 19.67 -20.85
C GLU A 68 8.56 18.68 -19.67
N LYS A 69 8.38 17.38 -19.94
CA LYS A 69 8.43 16.34 -18.90
C LYS A 69 9.85 15.85 -18.64
N THR A 70 10.74 15.96 -19.61
CA THR A 70 12.10 15.41 -19.53
C THR A 70 13.00 16.36 -18.76
N ARG A 71 13.36 15.98 -17.55
CA ARG A 71 14.23 16.79 -16.68
C ARG A 71 15.40 15.96 -16.17
N ILE A 72 16.61 16.52 -16.28
CA ILE A 72 17.83 15.92 -15.73
C ILE A 72 18.18 16.69 -14.46
N THR A 73 18.21 15.97 -13.33
CA THR A 73 18.39 16.55 -11.99
C THR A 73 19.35 15.72 -11.16
N SER A 74 20.06 16.38 -10.24
CA SER A 74 20.80 15.68 -9.19
C SER A 74 19.85 15.05 -8.17
N ILE A 75 20.23 13.90 -7.61
CA ILE A 75 19.49 13.25 -6.53
C ILE A 75 19.43 14.10 -5.24
N GLU A 76 20.35 15.07 -5.08
CA GLU A 76 20.39 15.98 -3.93
C GLU A 76 19.33 17.09 -4.00
N GLU A 77 19.00 17.53 -5.22
CA GLU A 77 17.85 18.40 -5.49
C GLU A 77 16.55 17.59 -5.38
N GLY A 78 16.60 16.37 -5.90
CA GLY A 78 15.53 15.39 -5.90
C GLY A 78 14.54 15.56 -7.06
N PHE A 79 13.75 14.52 -7.28
CA PHE A 79 12.74 14.47 -8.35
C PHE A 79 11.47 13.77 -7.87
N ASP A 80 10.37 14.05 -8.55
CA ASP A 80 9.08 13.41 -8.29
C ASP A 80 8.85 12.26 -9.28
N PHE A 81 8.44 11.10 -8.78
CA PHE A 81 8.09 9.92 -9.57
C PHE A 81 7.01 9.12 -8.84
N LEU A 82 5.92 8.78 -9.55
CA LEU A 82 4.76 8.05 -9.00
C LEU A 82 4.24 8.64 -7.67
N GLY A 83 4.12 9.96 -7.58
CA GLY A 83 3.63 10.64 -6.38
C GLY A 83 4.59 10.60 -5.18
N TRP A 84 5.83 10.16 -5.36
CA TRP A 84 6.90 10.26 -4.36
C TRP A 84 8.01 11.18 -4.80
N ASN A 85 8.55 11.95 -3.86
CA ASN A 85 9.76 12.73 -4.00
C ASN A 85 10.96 11.89 -3.53
N PHE A 86 11.91 11.69 -4.42
CA PHE A 86 13.18 11.02 -4.17
C PHE A 86 14.26 12.08 -3.98
N ARG A 87 14.81 12.20 -2.77
CA ARG A 87 15.87 13.16 -2.49
C ARG A 87 16.89 12.63 -1.50
N LYS A 88 18.17 12.86 -1.79
CA LYS A 88 19.28 12.54 -0.92
C LYS A 88 19.60 13.75 -0.03
N TYR A 89 19.58 13.55 1.28
CA TYR A 89 19.91 14.54 2.28
C TYR A 89 21.16 14.08 3.01
N GLN A 90 22.28 14.80 2.87
CA GLN A 90 23.54 14.51 3.58
C GLN A 90 23.90 13.02 3.56
N GLY A 91 23.93 12.41 2.37
CA GLY A 91 24.22 10.97 2.25
C GLY A 91 23.00 10.03 2.29
N THR A 92 21.89 10.44 2.92
CA THR A 92 20.73 9.56 3.15
C THR A 92 19.60 9.80 2.15
N LEU A 93 19.19 8.76 1.42
CA LEU A 93 18.03 8.83 0.52
C LEU A 93 16.73 8.74 1.31
N LEU A 94 15.90 9.79 1.23
CA LEU A 94 14.56 9.80 1.80
C LEU A 94 13.51 9.88 0.70
N ILE A 95 12.66 8.87 0.66
CA ILE A 95 11.50 8.81 -0.24
C ILE A 95 10.29 9.31 0.54
N LYS A 96 9.71 10.44 0.11
CA LYS A 96 8.58 11.10 0.79
C LYS A 96 7.41 11.24 -0.18
N PRO A 97 6.15 11.34 0.26
CA PRO A 97 5.05 11.77 -0.62
C PRO A 97 5.38 13.13 -1.25
N SER A 98 5.16 13.26 -2.57
CA SER A 98 5.41 14.52 -3.28
C SER A 98 4.45 15.62 -2.83
N LYS A 99 4.87 16.88 -2.98
CA LYS A 99 4.01 18.02 -2.68
C LYS A 99 2.74 18.01 -3.54
N ALA A 100 2.86 17.60 -4.80
CA ALA A 100 1.75 17.45 -5.72
C ALA A 100 0.74 16.39 -5.23
N SER A 101 1.19 15.22 -4.78
CA SER A 101 0.30 14.18 -4.22
C SER A 101 -0.45 14.67 -2.97
N ILE A 102 0.26 15.36 -2.06
CA ILE A 102 -0.35 15.93 -0.85
C ILE A 102 -1.41 16.99 -1.23
N LYS A 103 -1.11 17.85 -2.22
CA LYS A 103 -2.05 18.86 -2.70
C LYS A 103 -3.30 18.21 -3.30
N SER A 104 -3.13 17.21 -4.17
CA SER A 104 -4.22 16.49 -4.82
C SER A 104 -5.18 15.83 -3.83
N VAL A 105 -4.68 15.15 -2.79
CA VAL A 105 -5.57 14.55 -1.77
C VAL A 105 -6.32 15.62 -0.96
N LEU A 106 -5.68 16.75 -0.66
CA LEU A 106 -6.31 17.85 0.08
C LEU A 106 -7.37 18.57 -0.76
N GLU A 107 -7.15 18.71 -2.07
CA GLU A 107 -8.13 19.23 -3.01
C GLU A 107 -9.36 18.34 -3.07
N LYS A 108 -9.16 17.02 -3.24
CA LYS A 108 -10.26 16.05 -3.21
C LYS A 108 -11.06 16.08 -1.90
N VAL A 109 -10.38 16.18 -0.75
CA VAL A 109 -11.06 16.35 0.54
C VAL A 109 -11.84 17.66 0.59
N ARG A 110 -11.25 18.76 0.11
CA ARG A 110 -11.91 20.06 0.09
C ARG A 110 -13.15 20.05 -0.80
N GLU A 111 -13.09 19.44 -1.97
CA GLU A 111 -14.23 19.24 -2.87
C GLU A 111 -15.36 18.48 -2.17
N ILE A 112 -15.05 17.36 -1.53
CA ILE A 112 -16.03 16.56 -0.77
C ILE A 112 -16.68 17.40 0.33
N VAL A 113 -15.89 18.12 1.14
CA VAL A 113 -16.42 18.95 2.23
C VAL A 113 -17.28 20.10 1.69
N ASN A 114 -16.88 20.71 0.57
CA ASN A 114 -17.60 21.82 -0.05
C ASN A 114 -18.90 21.40 -0.73
N ALA A 115 -18.94 20.22 -1.34
CA ALA A 115 -20.17 19.63 -1.87
C ALA A 115 -21.15 19.25 -0.75
N ASN A 116 -20.64 18.94 0.45
CA ASN A 116 -21.41 18.40 1.58
C ASN A 116 -21.55 19.39 2.75
N LYS A 117 -21.71 20.70 2.48
CA LYS A 117 -21.79 21.76 3.51
C LYS A 117 -22.92 21.53 4.53
N THR A 118 -24.03 20.93 4.12
CA THR A 118 -25.22 20.68 4.95
C THR A 118 -25.38 19.22 5.36
N ALA A 119 -24.50 18.33 4.91
CA ALA A 119 -24.60 16.89 5.18
C ALA A 119 -24.57 16.54 6.69
N ARG A 120 -25.04 15.35 7.03
CA ARG A 120 -24.84 14.80 8.39
C ARG A 120 -23.35 14.48 8.59
N GLN A 121 -22.91 14.53 9.84
CA GLN A 121 -21.52 14.23 10.20
C GLN A 121 -21.11 12.84 9.74
N ASP A 122 -21.96 11.84 9.97
CA ASP A 122 -21.74 10.43 9.62
C ASP A 122 -21.55 10.25 8.12
N SER A 123 -22.41 10.88 7.31
CA SER A 123 -22.31 10.87 5.85
C SER A 123 -20.98 11.49 5.39
N LEU A 124 -20.57 12.61 5.99
CA LEU A 124 -19.31 13.25 5.64
C LEU A 124 -18.10 12.36 6.00
N ILE A 125 -18.11 11.72 7.17
CA ILE A 125 -17.07 10.77 7.58
C ILE A 125 -17.02 9.58 6.61
N HIS A 126 -18.18 9.06 6.20
CA HIS A 126 -18.29 7.95 5.27
C HIS A 126 -17.66 8.27 3.90
N LEU A 127 -17.82 9.49 3.41
CA LEU A 127 -17.21 9.94 2.15
C LEU A 127 -15.70 10.18 2.26
N LEU A 128 -15.23 10.74 3.39
CA LEU A 128 -13.82 11.08 3.58
C LEU A 128 -12.95 9.85 3.87
N ASN A 129 -13.45 8.90 4.65
CA ASN A 129 -12.66 7.76 5.11
C ASN A 129 -12.05 6.91 3.98
N PRO A 130 -12.77 6.54 2.91
CA PRO A 130 -12.19 5.80 1.78
C PRO A 130 -11.04 6.54 1.10
N VAL A 131 -11.18 7.86 0.89
CA VAL A 131 -10.15 8.69 0.25
C VAL A 131 -8.89 8.76 1.09
N LEU A 132 -9.04 9.11 2.37
CA LEU A 132 -7.93 9.18 3.31
C LEU A 132 -7.26 7.81 3.46
N ARG A 133 -8.06 6.72 3.52
CA ARG A 133 -7.54 5.36 3.69
C ARG A 133 -6.75 4.90 2.48
N GLY A 134 -7.26 5.13 1.28
CA GLY A 134 -6.57 4.81 0.04
C GLY A 134 -5.23 5.53 -0.05
N TRP A 135 -5.23 6.84 0.21
CA TRP A 135 -4.00 7.63 0.18
C TRP A 135 -2.99 7.20 1.26
N ALA A 136 -3.46 6.88 2.48
CA ALA A 136 -2.64 6.32 3.55
C ALA A 136 -1.97 5.01 3.12
N ASN A 137 -2.77 4.10 2.54
CA ASN A 137 -2.33 2.78 2.13
C ASN A 137 -1.29 2.84 1.02
N TYR A 138 -1.47 3.77 0.07
CA TYR A 138 -0.51 4.00 -1.01
C TYR A 138 0.83 4.53 -0.48
N HIS A 139 0.81 5.52 0.41
CA HIS A 139 2.02 6.18 0.89
C HIS A 139 2.69 5.51 2.11
N ARG A 140 2.07 4.52 2.75
CA ARG A 140 2.63 3.88 3.97
C ARG A 140 3.98 3.18 3.77
N VAL A 141 4.39 2.94 2.53
CA VAL A 141 5.69 2.33 2.20
C VAL A 141 6.84 3.35 2.26
N ALA A 142 6.52 4.63 2.06
CA ALA A 142 7.44 5.76 2.06
C ALA A 142 7.62 6.37 3.47
N VAL A 143 8.54 7.33 3.59
CA VAL A 143 8.70 8.15 4.80
C VAL A 143 7.57 9.18 4.86
N ALA A 144 6.38 8.72 5.26
CA ALA A 144 5.14 9.49 5.12
C ALA A 144 4.59 10.09 6.42
N LYS A 145 5.15 9.78 7.61
CA LYS A 145 4.58 10.24 8.90
C LYS A 145 4.40 11.76 9.00
N LYS A 146 5.40 12.54 8.57
CA LYS A 146 5.29 14.00 8.55
C LYS A 146 4.17 14.47 7.62
N ALA A 147 4.10 13.91 6.41
CA ALA A 147 3.04 14.21 5.44
C ALA A 147 1.65 13.81 5.96
N PHE A 148 1.53 12.66 6.61
CA PHE A 148 0.29 12.20 7.25
C PHE A 148 -0.21 13.19 8.30
N ASN A 149 0.66 13.66 9.18
CA ASN A 149 0.30 14.66 10.19
C ASN A 149 -0.07 16.00 9.55
N THR A 150 0.62 16.41 8.47
CA THR A 150 0.25 17.61 7.71
C THR A 150 -1.14 17.50 7.12
N VAL A 151 -1.48 16.36 6.49
CA VAL A 151 -2.81 16.14 5.92
C VAL A 151 -3.87 16.08 7.03
N ASP A 152 -3.64 15.34 8.11
CA ASP A 152 -4.56 15.30 9.27
C ASP A 152 -4.87 16.71 9.80
N HIS A 153 -3.86 17.58 9.92
CA HIS A 153 -4.04 18.97 10.37
C HIS A 153 -4.90 19.80 9.40
N GLN A 154 -4.64 19.68 8.09
CA GLN A 154 -5.42 20.41 7.09
C GLN A 154 -6.86 19.92 7.00
N VAL A 155 -7.07 18.59 7.08
CA VAL A 155 -8.40 17.97 7.15
C VAL A 155 -9.13 18.47 8.39
N TRP A 156 -8.46 18.49 9.55
CA TRP A 156 -9.03 19.01 10.80
C TRP A 156 -9.49 20.47 10.65
N LYS A 157 -8.67 21.34 10.03
CA LYS A 157 -9.06 22.74 9.77
C LYS A 157 -10.31 22.82 8.91
N LEU A 158 -10.37 22.08 7.80
CA LEU A 158 -11.53 22.06 6.90
C LEU A 158 -12.80 21.63 7.63
N LEU A 159 -12.71 20.57 8.44
CA LEU A 159 -13.83 20.07 9.24
C LEU A 159 -14.24 21.04 10.35
N TRP A 160 -13.29 21.76 10.94
CA TRP A 160 -13.57 22.80 11.93
C TRP A 160 -14.37 23.95 11.31
N TYR A 161 -13.97 24.43 10.13
CA TYR A 161 -14.72 25.46 9.42
C TYR A 161 -16.11 24.99 9.01
N TRP A 162 -16.22 23.74 8.53
CA TRP A 162 -17.49 23.11 8.22
C TRP A 162 -18.41 23.07 9.46
N ALA A 163 -17.89 22.66 10.61
CA ALA A 163 -18.65 22.59 11.86
C ALA A 163 -19.07 23.98 12.36
N LYS A 164 -18.18 24.98 12.29
CA LYS A 164 -18.47 26.37 12.67
C LYS A 164 -19.54 26.99 11.79
N ARG A 165 -19.49 26.78 10.48
CA ARG A 165 -20.50 27.27 9.52
C ARG A 165 -21.91 26.81 9.88
N ARG A 166 -22.07 25.58 10.37
CA ARG A 166 -23.38 25.01 10.73
C ARG A 166 -23.98 25.61 11.99
N HIS A 167 -23.17 26.27 12.82
CA HIS A 167 -23.57 26.74 14.14
C HIS A 167 -23.06 28.17 14.40
N PRO A 168 -23.50 29.17 13.60
CA PRO A 168 -22.97 30.53 13.68
C PRO A 168 -23.23 31.19 15.04
N LYS A 169 -24.31 30.79 15.74
CA LYS A 169 -24.72 31.34 17.05
C LYS A 169 -24.13 30.58 18.25
N LYS A 170 -23.36 29.50 18.04
CA LYS A 170 -22.84 28.68 19.15
C LYS A 170 -21.38 29.02 19.44
N ARG A 171 -21.01 28.95 20.72
CA ARG A 171 -19.62 29.12 21.16
C ARG A 171 -18.74 27.99 20.65
N TRP A 172 -17.45 28.26 20.47
CA TRP A 172 -16.48 27.28 19.97
C TRP A 172 -16.39 26.03 20.84
N SER A 173 -16.55 26.15 22.16
CA SER A 173 -16.52 25.02 23.10
C SER A 173 -17.66 24.04 22.86
N TRP A 174 -18.86 24.54 22.58
CA TRP A 174 -20.01 23.72 22.23
C TRP A 174 -19.78 22.96 20.92
N ILE A 175 -19.25 23.64 19.90
CA ILE A 175 -18.93 23.01 18.60
C ILE A 175 -17.89 21.90 18.79
N LYS A 176 -16.83 22.18 19.57
CA LYS A 176 -15.80 21.18 19.90
C LYS A 176 -16.44 19.95 20.56
N ASN A 177 -17.25 20.13 21.60
CA ASN A 177 -17.86 19.02 22.33
C ASN A 177 -18.90 18.25 21.51
N ARG A 178 -19.56 18.90 20.54
CA ARG A 178 -20.54 18.25 19.66
C ARG A 178 -19.91 17.32 18.63
N TYR A 179 -18.80 17.73 18.02
CA TYR A 179 -18.24 17.03 16.84
C TYR A 179 -16.94 16.26 17.13
N TYR A 180 -16.24 16.62 18.21
CA TYR A 180 -14.94 16.07 18.54
C TYR A 180 -14.96 15.38 19.89
N HIS A 181 -14.62 14.09 19.88
CA HIS A 181 -14.71 13.23 21.06
C HIS A 181 -13.33 12.71 21.49
N ARG A 182 -13.27 12.20 22.72
CA ARG A 182 -12.13 11.45 23.22
C ARG A 182 -12.35 9.97 22.93
N ILE A 183 -11.52 9.38 22.07
CA ILE A 183 -11.65 7.99 21.64
C ILE A 183 -10.29 7.30 21.81
N GLY A 184 -10.25 6.20 22.58
CA GLY A 184 -9.04 5.37 22.75
C GLY A 184 -7.83 6.16 23.24
N GLY A 185 -8.03 7.05 24.22
CA GLY A 185 -6.97 7.89 24.80
C GLY A 185 -6.65 9.17 24.00
N ARG A 186 -7.09 9.28 22.74
CA ARG A 186 -6.84 10.47 21.91
C ARG A 186 -7.99 11.46 22.02
N GLN A 187 -7.67 12.73 22.27
CA GLN A 187 -8.64 13.83 22.25
C GLN A 187 -8.77 14.42 20.84
N GLY A 188 -9.90 15.06 20.57
CA GLY A 188 -10.09 15.83 19.33
C GLY A 188 -10.36 14.97 18.09
N VAL A 189 -10.94 13.78 18.24
CA VAL A 189 -11.28 12.91 17.11
C VAL A 189 -12.65 13.33 16.56
N PHE A 190 -12.70 13.69 15.27
CA PHE A 190 -13.96 13.98 14.60
C PHE A 190 -14.75 12.68 14.42
N ALA A 191 -15.85 12.55 15.15
CA ALA A 191 -16.60 11.31 15.23
C ALA A 191 -18.08 11.56 15.56
N SER A 192 -18.94 10.67 15.08
CA SER A 192 -20.31 10.50 15.53
C SER A 192 -20.41 9.25 16.41
N GLU A 193 -21.64 8.90 16.81
CA GLU A 193 -21.92 7.66 17.54
C GLU A 193 -21.54 6.40 16.73
N THR A 194 -21.71 6.45 15.41
CA THR A 194 -21.54 5.27 14.54
C THR A 194 -20.21 5.25 13.80
N GLN A 195 -19.61 6.42 13.53
CA GLN A 195 -18.45 6.55 12.66
C GLN A 195 -17.39 7.48 13.26
N ARG A 196 -16.13 7.19 12.98
CA ARG A 196 -15.01 8.10 13.28
C ARG A 196 -14.16 8.34 12.05
N LEU A 197 -13.65 9.56 11.94
CA LEU A 197 -12.67 9.89 10.92
C LEU A 197 -11.37 9.14 11.21
N ILE A 198 -10.81 8.49 10.19
CA ILE A 198 -9.49 7.89 10.31
C ILE A 198 -8.43 8.99 10.43
N LEU A 199 -7.36 8.68 11.15
CA LEU A 199 -6.20 9.57 11.27
C LEU A 199 -5.02 8.94 10.55
N LEU A 200 -4.52 9.65 9.55
CA LEU A 200 -3.38 9.22 8.73
C LEU A 200 -2.15 8.99 9.60
N GLY A 201 -1.93 9.83 10.60
CA GLY A 201 -0.84 9.71 11.56
C GLY A 201 -0.82 8.39 12.33
N GLN A 202 -1.95 7.68 12.44
CA GLN A 202 -2.02 6.35 13.06
C GLN A 202 -1.70 5.21 12.11
N THR A 203 -1.59 5.47 10.80
CA THR A 203 -1.25 4.44 9.81
C THR A 203 0.20 3.99 10.02
N PRO A 204 0.46 2.69 10.28
CA PRO A 204 1.82 2.21 10.46
C PRO A 204 2.56 2.18 9.12
N ILE A 205 3.79 2.68 9.15
CA ILE A 205 4.71 2.60 8.01
C ILE A 205 5.14 1.15 7.86
N VAL A 206 4.98 0.59 6.67
CA VAL A 206 5.33 -0.81 6.38
C VAL A 206 6.24 -0.81 5.16
N ARG A 207 7.50 -1.18 5.36
CA ARG A 207 8.48 -1.24 4.29
C ARG A 207 8.17 -2.40 3.34
N HIS A 208 8.17 -2.11 2.04
CA HIS A 208 7.96 -3.12 1.02
C HIS A 208 9.21 -4.00 0.89
N THR A 209 9.02 -5.32 0.91
CA THR A 209 10.07 -6.28 0.61
C THR A 209 10.11 -6.49 -0.89
N LYS A 210 11.21 -6.19 -1.58
CA LYS A 210 11.30 -6.32 -3.06
C LYS A 210 10.96 -7.74 -3.53
N ILE A 211 10.32 -7.86 -4.69
CA ILE A 211 10.17 -9.14 -5.40
C ILE A 211 11.52 -9.45 -6.07
N ARG A 212 11.88 -10.74 -6.18
CA ARG A 212 13.04 -11.16 -6.99
C ARG A 212 12.79 -10.71 -8.45
N GLY A 213 13.77 -10.07 -9.08
CA GLY A 213 13.54 -9.34 -10.34
C GLY A 213 13.24 -10.26 -11.53
N ASP A 214 13.78 -11.47 -11.49
CA ASP A 214 13.58 -12.59 -12.41
C ASP A 214 12.37 -13.45 -12.05
N ALA A 215 11.61 -13.07 -11.01
CA ALA A 215 10.53 -13.92 -10.54
C ALA A 215 9.24 -13.75 -11.35
N ASN A 216 8.74 -14.85 -11.89
CA ASN A 216 7.49 -14.94 -12.62
C ASN A 216 6.41 -15.63 -11.77
N PRO A 217 5.31 -14.93 -11.40
CA PRO A 217 4.20 -15.53 -10.64
C PRO A 217 3.55 -16.74 -11.30
N PHE A 218 3.67 -16.88 -12.62
CA PHE A 218 3.08 -17.96 -13.41
C PHE A 218 4.04 -19.12 -13.67
N ASP A 219 5.31 -19.00 -13.27
CA ASP A 219 6.28 -20.09 -13.36
C ASP A 219 6.10 -21.08 -12.20
N LEU A 220 5.84 -22.34 -12.53
CA LEU A 220 5.63 -23.42 -11.57
C LEU A 220 6.86 -23.64 -10.68
N ALA A 221 8.08 -23.48 -11.22
CA ALA A 221 9.31 -23.63 -10.45
C ALA A 221 9.42 -22.59 -9.32
N GLN A 222 8.73 -21.46 -9.46
CA GLN A 222 8.78 -20.36 -8.51
C GLN A 222 7.56 -20.29 -7.59
N ARG A 223 6.63 -21.23 -7.72
CA ARG A 223 5.40 -21.27 -6.93
C ARG A 223 5.67 -21.25 -5.42
N ALA A 224 6.70 -21.97 -4.96
CA ALA A 224 7.12 -21.98 -3.56
C ALA A 224 7.48 -20.57 -3.04
N TYR A 225 8.23 -19.79 -3.83
CA TYR A 225 8.61 -18.43 -3.46
C TYR A 225 7.39 -17.50 -3.32
N PHE A 226 6.45 -17.54 -4.26
CA PHE A 226 5.25 -16.71 -4.22
C PHE A 226 4.28 -17.14 -3.11
N ASN A 227 4.15 -18.45 -2.89
CA ASN A 227 3.35 -19.01 -1.80
C ASN A 227 3.87 -18.57 -0.42
N GLU A 228 5.17 -18.71 -0.18
CA GLU A 228 5.78 -18.29 1.08
C GLU A 228 5.62 -16.77 1.29
N ARG A 229 5.82 -15.99 0.22
CA ARG A 229 5.62 -14.54 0.24
C ARG A 229 4.18 -14.16 0.59
N ARG A 230 3.18 -14.78 -0.04
CA ARG A 230 1.75 -14.59 0.24
C ARG A 230 1.43 -14.93 1.70
N CYS A 231 1.96 -16.04 2.19
CA CYS A 231 1.81 -16.46 3.58
C CYS A 231 2.40 -15.42 4.57
N ARG A 232 3.59 -14.89 4.29
CA ARG A 232 4.19 -13.81 5.11
C ARG A 232 3.34 -12.53 5.08
N ILE A 233 2.74 -12.19 3.94
CA ILE A 233 1.82 -11.04 3.83
C ILE A 233 0.58 -11.28 4.69
N LEU A 234 -0.02 -12.48 4.62
CA LEU A 234 -1.16 -12.84 5.44
C LEU A 234 -0.82 -12.75 6.93
N GLY A 235 0.32 -13.31 7.37
CA GLY A 235 0.78 -13.23 8.75
C GLY A 235 0.88 -11.78 9.27
N ARG A 236 1.37 -10.85 8.43
CA ARG A 236 1.40 -9.41 8.74
C ARG A 236 -0.01 -8.81 8.85
N THR A 237 -0.93 -9.20 7.99
CA THR A 237 -2.34 -8.77 8.05
C THR A 237 -3.03 -9.28 9.32
N LEU A 238 -2.76 -10.54 9.68
CA LEU A 238 -3.30 -11.19 10.88
C LEU A 238 -2.69 -10.66 12.18
N SER A 239 -1.52 -10.02 12.17
CA SER A 239 -0.84 -9.49 13.38
C SER A 239 -1.74 -8.63 14.28
N ARG A 240 -2.72 -7.94 13.70
CA ARG A 240 -3.70 -7.10 14.42
C ARG A 240 -4.83 -7.90 15.09
N ARG A 241 -5.00 -9.16 14.72
CA ARG A 241 -6.00 -10.11 15.21
C ARG A 241 -5.28 -11.19 16.03
N ARG A 242 -4.98 -10.90 17.30
CA ARG A 242 -4.12 -11.73 18.19
C ARG A 242 -4.40 -13.23 18.12
N ARG A 243 -5.67 -13.64 18.20
CA ARG A 243 -6.07 -15.06 18.15
C ARG A 243 -5.74 -15.72 16.81
N LEU A 244 -6.08 -15.07 15.70
CA LEU A 244 -5.79 -15.61 14.36
C LEU A 244 -4.29 -15.62 14.07
N HIS A 245 -3.58 -14.59 14.53
CA HIS A 245 -2.12 -14.56 14.41
C HIS A 245 -1.45 -15.69 15.20
N TYR A 246 -1.96 -16.00 16.39
CA TYR A 246 -1.47 -17.11 17.22
C TYR A 246 -1.63 -18.45 16.49
N HIS A 247 -2.83 -18.75 15.99
CA HIS A 247 -3.07 -19.99 15.23
C HIS A 247 -2.21 -20.06 13.97
N TRP A 248 -2.17 -18.99 13.17
CA TRP A 248 -1.31 -18.92 12.00
C TRP A 248 0.17 -19.17 12.34
N LYS A 249 0.67 -18.63 13.47
CA LYS A 249 2.03 -18.89 13.94
C LYS A 249 2.25 -20.34 14.36
N MET A 250 1.31 -20.93 15.11
CA MET A 250 1.41 -22.32 15.56
C MET A 250 1.39 -23.32 14.38
N GLN A 251 0.74 -22.95 13.29
CA GLN A 251 0.66 -23.76 12.07
C GLN A 251 1.77 -23.42 11.06
N GLU A 252 2.73 -22.57 11.43
CA GLU A 252 3.78 -22.04 10.54
C GLU A 252 3.23 -21.45 9.21
N GLY A 253 1.99 -20.95 9.28
CA GLY A 253 1.28 -20.41 8.14
C GLY A 253 0.83 -21.43 7.10
N ARG A 254 0.72 -22.71 7.47
CA ARG A 254 0.22 -23.80 6.63
C ARG A 254 -1.15 -24.28 7.09
N CYS A 255 -1.97 -24.74 6.15
CA CYS A 255 -3.23 -25.42 6.47
C CYS A 255 -2.94 -26.82 7.04
N LEU A 256 -3.67 -27.24 8.08
CA LEU A 256 -3.46 -28.59 8.66
C LEU A 256 -4.04 -29.73 7.82
N ILE A 257 -4.89 -29.44 6.84
CA ILE A 257 -5.51 -30.47 5.99
C ILE A 257 -4.59 -30.75 4.79
N CYS A 258 -4.25 -29.72 4.02
CA CYS A 258 -3.45 -29.88 2.79
C CYS A 258 -1.96 -29.57 2.96
N LEU A 259 -1.52 -29.09 4.14
CA LEU A 259 -0.15 -28.67 4.44
C LEU A 259 0.40 -27.55 3.54
N GLN A 260 -0.45 -26.96 2.71
CA GLN A 260 -0.10 -25.84 1.84
C GLN A 260 -0.14 -24.51 2.61
N PRO A 261 0.76 -23.58 2.27
CA PRO A 261 0.78 -22.25 2.87
C PRO A 261 -0.48 -21.45 2.52
N PHE A 262 -0.95 -20.64 3.47
CA PHE A 262 -2.07 -19.74 3.23
C PHE A 262 -1.71 -18.59 2.30
N SER A 263 -2.70 -18.12 1.54
CA SER A 263 -2.57 -16.93 0.71
C SER A 263 -3.59 -15.84 1.09
N THR A 264 -3.39 -14.63 0.57
CA THR A 264 -4.36 -13.52 0.69
C THR A 264 -5.51 -13.62 -0.29
N ASP A 265 -5.35 -14.43 -1.34
CA ASP A 265 -6.24 -14.49 -2.49
C ASP A 265 -7.24 -15.65 -2.36
N GLU A 266 -6.97 -16.58 -1.44
CA GLU A 266 -7.86 -17.67 -1.06
C GLU A 266 -8.65 -17.30 0.19
N GLU A 267 -9.94 -17.63 0.19
CA GLU A 267 -10.74 -17.58 1.41
C GLU A 267 -10.27 -18.65 2.39
N TRP A 268 -10.08 -18.24 3.64
CA TRP A 268 -9.73 -19.11 4.75
C TRP A 268 -10.83 -19.04 5.80
N TYR A 269 -11.24 -20.20 6.28
CA TYR A 269 -12.29 -20.32 7.28
C TYR A 269 -11.68 -20.63 8.63
N ARG A 270 -12.35 -20.13 9.66
CA ARG A 270 -12.25 -20.71 11.00
C ARG A 270 -13.49 -21.57 11.17
N PRO A 271 -13.37 -22.91 11.20
CA PRO A 271 -14.48 -23.78 11.54
C PRO A 271 -15.12 -23.31 12.85
N ASN A 272 -16.45 -23.28 12.95
CA ASN A 272 -17.09 -23.20 14.27
C ASN A 272 -16.88 -24.54 14.98
N PRO A 273 -16.77 -24.56 16.32
CA PRO A 273 -16.74 -25.82 17.04
C PRO A 273 -18.05 -26.56 16.73
N VAL A 274 -17.95 -27.75 16.14
CA VAL A 274 -19.09 -28.67 16.04
C VAL A 274 -19.28 -29.22 17.45
N VAL A 275 -20.30 -28.76 18.16
CA VAL A 275 -20.71 -29.38 19.42
C VAL A 275 -21.44 -30.68 19.06
N LYS A 276 -20.77 -31.82 19.19
CA LYS A 276 -21.46 -33.12 19.32
C LYS A 276 -21.79 -33.34 20.81
N GLY A 277 -22.93 -33.97 21.07
CA GLY A 277 -23.65 -34.06 22.34
C GLY A 277 -22.94 -34.71 23.54
N PRO A 278 -23.71 -35.15 24.56
CA PRO A 278 -23.32 -35.06 25.96
C PRO A 278 -22.41 -36.22 26.39
N SER A 279 -21.11 -36.06 26.17
CA SER A 279 -20.11 -36.89 26.84
C SER A 279 -18.83 -36.08 26.95
N ASN A 280 -18.51 -35.73 28.21
CA ASN A 280 -17.22 -35.18 28.59
C ASN A 280 -16.13 -36.19 28.24
N GLU A 281 -15.53 -36.06 27.05
CA GLU A 281 -14.16 -36.50 26.73
C GLU A 281 -13.87 -36.18 25.27
N GLY A 282 -13.15 -35.09 25.03
CA GLY A 282 -12.85 -34.60 23.70
C GLY A 282 -12.72 -33.08 23.68
N THR A 283 -11.78 -32.56 24.47
CA THR A 283 -11.45 -31.13 24.49
C THR A 283 -11.06 -30.70 23.08
N LEU A 284 -11.99 -30.07 22.34
CA LEU A 284 -11.69 -29.33 21.10
C LEU A 284 -10.94 -28.05 21.49
N THR A 285 -9.70 -28.22 21.93
CA THR A 285 -8.75 -27.13 22.22
C THR A 285 -8.36 -26.45 20.91
N SER A 286 -9.05 -25.36 20.63
CA SER A 286 -8.60 -24.26 19.76
C SER A 286 -8.62 -24.58 18.25
N LEU A 287 -9.66 -24.08 17.57
CA LEU A 287 -9.90 -24.35 16.15
C LEU A 287 -8.77 -23.80 15.25
N PRO A 288 -8.07 -24.66 14.48
CA PRO A 288 -6.98 -24.27 13.58
C PRO A 288 -7.48 -23.45 12.38
N LEU A 289 -6.62 -22.62 11.78
CA LEU A 289 -6.94 -22.06 10.46
C LEU A 289 -6.88 -23.18 9.41
N VAL A 290 -7.84 -23.18 8.48
CA VAL A 290 -7.85 -24.07 7.31
C VAL A 290 -8.34 -23.31 6.08
N HIS A 291 -7.96 -23.76 4.89
CA HIS A 291 -8.51 -23.21 3.64
C HIS A 291 -10.02 -23.49 3.58
N ALA A 292 -10.80 -22.57 2.99
CA ALA A 292 -12.24 -22.74 2.85
C ALA A 292 -12.57 -24.06 2.13
N ASN A 293 -11.89 -24.35 1.02
CA ASN A 293 -12.09 -25.58 0.26
C ASN A 293 -11.73 -26.84 1.06
N CYS A 294 -10.60 -26.82 1.78
CA CYS A 294 -10.21 -27.94 2.63
C CYS A 294 -11.24 -28.20 3.74
N TYR A 295 -11.82 -27.15 4.30
CA TYR A 295 -12.87 -27.29 5.29
C TYR A 295 -14.16 -27.89 4.70
N GLN A 296 -14.57 -27.46 3.51
CA GLN A 296 -15.74 -28.02 2.81
C GLN A 296 -15.54 -29.51 2.47
N GLN A 297 -14.36 -29.87 1.98
CA GLN A 297 -14.01 -31.27 1.70
C GLN A 297 -14.06 -32.13 2.97
N TRP A 298 -13.55 -31.60 4.09
CA TRP A 298 -13.60 -32.27 5.38
C TRP A 298 -15.04 -32.46 5.88
N LEU A 299 -15.92 -31.46 5.73
CA LEU A 299 -17.34 -31.58 6.10
C LEU A 299 -18.05 -32.68 5.29
N CYS A 300 -17.86 -32.71 3.96
CA CYS A 300 -18.43 -33.75 3.11
C CYS A 300 -17.98 -35.17 3.51
N GLN A 301 -16.71 -35.34 3.91
CA GLN A 301 -16.20 -36.64 4.38
C GLN A 301 -16.89 -37.07 5.68
N GLN A 302 -17.05 -36.16 6.64
CA GLN A 302 -17.70 -36.44 7.93
C GLN A 302 -19.19 -36.80 7.78
N GLU A 303 -19.91 -36.16 6.85
CA GLU A 303 -21.32 -36.51 6.55
C GLU A 303 -21.44 -37.90 5.90
N SER A 304 -20.48 -38.28 5.05
CA SER A 304 -20.46 -39.61 4.44
C SER A 304 -20.13 -40.75 5.41
N GLU A 305 -19.35 -40.46 6.46
CA GLU A 305 -19.01 -41.40 7.54
C GLU A 305 -20.14 -41.53 8.58
N SER A 306 -20.97 -40.50 8.76
CA SER A 306 -22.11 -40.52 9.68
C SER A 306 -23.36 -41.22 9.12
N ASN A 307 -23.39 -41.48 7.81
CA ASN A 307 -24.49 -42.17 7.11
C ASN A 307 -24.16 -43.64 6.75
N ARG A 308 -23.06 -44.18 7.31
CA ARG A 308 -22.72 -45.61 7.30
C ARG A 308 -22.90 -46.17 8.70
#